data_AF-A0A7C3M2M5-F1
#
_entry.id   AF-A0A7C3M2M5-F1
#
_cell.length_a   1.000
_cell.length_b   1.000
_cell.length_c   1.000
_cell.angle_alpha   90.00
_cell.angle_beta   90.00
_cell.angle_gamma   90.00
#
_symmetry.space_group_name_H-M   'P 1'
#
loop_
_entity.id
_entity.type
_entity.pdbx_description
1 polymer ?
#
loop_
_entity_poly.entity_id
_entity_poly.type
_entity_poly.pdbx_seq_one_letter_code
_entity_poly.pdbx_strand_id
1 'polypeptide(L)'
;MRIVATRLHTSNEQRVLEASKIKNWCDHVLNYCDVLIVVVDTTYLRAIQNAKEDFKDRIQFFHIDPWISFTQPLNMLVEKALSLGAKELLFQSIEVEISLDDIEKLESHLTHCNSLVVGAKLNEEHGKNKKGIVPLDGWTVPWNTLAMWNIEKLGLIGFLSISSGNLENIPGGIEEVVTISLLQQLKPNEMRAKLIELESLTWNTNWNSEERKAYHQKKMESKEERSKIQLEKLGISPGKVYIV
;
A
#
# COMPACT_ATOMS: atom_id res chain seq x y z
N MET A 1 -14.61 3.70 -12.19
CA MET A 1 -14.51 2.41 -11.49
C MET A 1 -13.42 2.53 -10.44
N ARG A 2 -13.79 2.48 -9.16
CA ARG A 2 -12.87 2.54 -8.03
C ARG A 2 -12.52 1.13 -7.58
N ILE A 3 -11.24 0.77 -7.69
CA ILE A 3 -10.73 -0.52 -7.23
C ILE A 3 -10.01 -0.32 -5.91
N VAL A 4 -10.35 -1.15 -4.93
CA VAL A 4 -9.59 -1.29 -3.68
C VAL A 4 -8.91 -2.64 -3.70
N ALA A 5 -7.66 -2.68 -3.23
CA ALA A 5 -6.87 -3.88 -3.23
C ALA A 5 -6.12 -4.10 -1.92
N THR A 6 -6.03 -5.36 -1.51
CA THR A 6 -5.23 -5.79 -0.37
C THR A 6 -4.56 -7.13 -0.61
N ARG A 7 -3.64 -7.49 0.29
CA ARG A 7 -2.87 -8.72 0.25
C ARG A 7 -2.83 -9.35 1.65
N LEU A 8 -3.22 -10.62 1.76
CA LEU A 8 -3.24 -11.38 3.01
C LEU A 8 -2.27 -12.55 2.92
N HIS A 9 -1.31 -12.61 3.85
CA HIS A 9 -0.29 -13.65 3.84
C HIS A 9 0.21 -13.97 5.25
N THR A 10 0.55 -15.23 5.46
CA THR A 10 0.85 -15.79 6.78
C THR A 10 2.26 -15.40 7.26
N SER A 11 3.21 -15.11 6.35
CA SER A 11 4.62 -14.94 6.75
C SER A 11 4.92 -13.73 7.66
N ASN A 12 3.99 -12.77 7.76
CA ASN A 12 4.11 -11.62 8.67
C ASN A 12 3.14 -11.68 9.87
N GLU A 13 2.31 -12.71 9.96
CA GLU A 13 1.25 -12.78 10.96
C GLU A 13 1.51 -13.86 11.99
N GLN A 14 1.43 -13.48 13.27
CA GLN A 14 1.49 -14.44 14.37
C GLN A 14 0.24 -15.34 14.42
N ARG A 15 -0.86 -14.92 13.79
CA ARG A 15 -2.14 -15.64 13.76
C ARG A 15 -2.92 -15.27 12.51
N VAL A 16 -3.40 -16.29 11.81
CA VAL A 16 -4.33 -16.17 10.67
C VAL A 16 -5.61 -15.48 11.14
N LEU A 17 -6.05 -14.45 10.42
CA LEU A 17 -7.30 -13.77 10.70
C LEU A 17 -8.49 -14.70 10.48
N GLU A 18 -9.49 -14.58 11.37
CA GLU A 18 -10.75 -15.31 11.23
C GLU A 18 -11.52 -14.80 10.00
N ALA A 19 -12.20 -15.71 9.30
CA ALA A 19 -12.97 -15.37 8.09
C ALA A 19 -14.00 -14.26 8.35
N SER A 20 -14.60 -14.22 9.54
CA SER A 20 -15.52 -13.16 9.97
C SER A 20 -14.88 -11.77 9.96
N LYS A 21 -13.61 -11.63 10.38
CA LYS A 21 -12.88 -10.36 10.35
C LYS A 21 -12.59 -9.92 8.92
N ILE A 22 -12.18 -10.86 8.07
CA ILE A 22 -11.95 -10.60 6.63
C ILE A 22 -13.25 -10.14 5.99
N LYS A 23 -14.36 -10.82 6.26
CA LYS A 23 -15.69 -10.47 5.76
C LYS A 23 -16.13 -9.09 6.20
N ASN A 24 -16.02 -8.76 7.49
CA ASN A 24 -16.41 -7.45 8.02
C ASN A 24 -15.64 -6.31 7.35
N TRP A 25 -14.32 -6.48 7.18
CA TRP A 25 -13.50 -5.51 6.46
C TRP A 25 -13.89 -5.41 4.98
N CYS A 26 -14.13 -6.54 4.31
CA CYS A 26 -14.62 -6.53 2.92
C CYS A 26 -15.95 -5.80 2.79
N ASP A 27 -16.91 -6.06 3.67
CA ASP A 27 -18.22 -5.39 3.68
C ASP A 27 -18.09 -3.88 3.91
N HIS A 28 -17.17 -3.46 4.78
CA HIS A 28 -16.83 -2.05 4.97
C HIS A 28 -16.28 -1.41 3.69
N VAL A 29 -15.31 -2.05 3.05
CA VAL A 29 -14.66 -1.55 1.82
C VAL A 29 -15.62 -1.47 0.63
N LEU A 30 -16.57 -2.38 0.56
CA LEU A 30 -17.60 -2.40 -0.49
C LEU A 30 -18.57 -1.21 -0.44
N ASN A 31 -18.54 -0.38 0.61
CA ASN A 31 -19.30 0.87 0.69
C ASN A 31 -18.73 1.96 -0.22
N TYR A 32 -17.46 1.88 -0.60
CA TYR A 32 -16.80 2.91 -1.40
C TYR A 32 -16.04 2.37 -2.62
N CYS A 33 -16.07 1.06 -2.90
CA CYS A 33 -15.45 0.51 -4.11
C CYS A 33 -16.45 -0.20 -5.03
N ASP A 34 -16.12 -0.23 -6.32
CA ASP A 34 -16.85 -1.01 -7.32
C ASP A 34 -16.38 -2.46 -7.32
N VAL A 35 -15.07 -2.68 -7.15
CA VAL A 35 -14.43 -3.99 -7.09
C VAL A 35 -13.39 -4.00 -5.98
N LEU A 36 -13.43 -5.03 -5.14
CA LEU A 36 -12.41 -5.33 -4.14
C LEU A 36 -11.58 -6.52 -4.61
N ILE A 37 -10.26 -6.34 -4.72
CA ILE A 37 -9.33 -7.40 -5.10
C ILE A 37 -8.51 -7.81 -3.88
N VAL A 38 -8.51 -9.09 -3.54
CA VAL A 38 -7.78 -9.63 -2.39
C VAL A 38 -6.83 -10.71 -2.88
N VAL A 39 -5.53 -10.46 -2.73
CA VAL A 39 -4.50 -11.49 -2.97
C VAL A 39 -4.29 -12.29 -1.71
N VAL A 40 -4.25 -13.61 -1.83
CA VAL A 40 -4.14 -14.52 -0.70
C VAL A 40 -3.08 -15.59 -0.93
N ASP A 41 -2.42 -16.01 0.14
CA ASP A 41 -1.64 -17.24 0.14
C ASP A 41 -2.54 -18.49 0.31
N THR A 42 -1.93 -19.68 0.34
CA THR A 42 -2.63 -20.96 0.49
C THR A 42 -3.41 -21.07 1.80
N THR A 43 -2.91 -20.48 2.89
CA THR A 43 -3.58 -20.53 4.20
C THR A 43 -4.86 -19.70 4.18
N TYR A 44 -4.77 -18.48 3.66
CA TYR A 44 -5.91 -17.59 3.54
C TYR A 44 -6.93 -18.06 2.51
N LEU A 45 -6.48 -18.65 1.41
CA LEU A 45 -7.39 -19.25 0.43
C LEU A 45 -8.30 -20.30 1.08
N ARG A 46 -7.74 -21.19 1.91
CA ARG A 46 -8.52 -22.21 2.62
C ARG A 46 -9.52 -21.58 3.59
N ALA A 47 -9.11 -20.55 4.33
CA ALA A 47 -9.99 -19.85 5.26
C ALA A 47 -11.19 -19.20 4.53
N ILE A 48 -10.96 -18.59 3.38
CA ILE A 48 -12.00 -17.94 2.57
C ILE A 48 -12.90 -18.96 1.85
N GLN A 49 -12.35 -20.06 1.34
CA GLN A 49 -13.13 -21.11 0.67
C GLN A 49 -14.21 -21.71 1.57
N ASN A 50 -13.91 -21.85 2.87
CA ASN A 50 -14.88 -22.34 3.85
C ASN A 50 -16.02 -21.34 4.14
N ALA A 51 -15.85 -20.07 3.77
CA ALA A 51 -16.82 -18.98 3.98
C ALA A 51 -17.25 -18.34 2.64
N LYS A 52 -17.10 -19.04 1.51
CA LYS A 52 -17.26 -18.45 0.18
C LYS A 52 -18.64 -17.83 -0.06
N GLU A 53 -19.69 -18.47 0.47
CA GLU A 53 -21.08 -18.00 0.35
C GLU A 53 -21.34 -16.68 1.09
N ASP A 54 -20.44 -16.28 1.99
CA ASP A 54 -20.55 -15.04 2.76
C ASP A 54 -20.00 -13.82 2.02
N PHE A 55 -19.30 -14.00 0.89
CA PHE A 55 -18.67 -12.93 0.14
C PHE A 55 -19.50 -12.52 -1.07
N LYS A 56 -19.63 -11.21 -1.29
CA LYS A 56 -20.35 -10.64 -2.44
C LYS A 56 -19.52 -10.76 -3.73
N ASP A 57 -20.19 -10.87 -4.88
CA ASP A 57 -19.56 -11.02 -6.21
C ASP A 57 -18.59 -9.89 -6.60
N ARG A 58 -18.70 -8.72 -5.94
CA ARG A 58 -17.77 -7.60 -6.12
C ARG A 58 -16.38 -7.85 -5.51
N ILE A 59 -16.19 -8.96 -4.79
CA ILE A 59 -14.92 -9.34 -4.18
C ILE A 59 -14.26 -10.41 -5.04
N GLN A 60 -13.04 -10.14 -5.50
CA GLN A 60 -12.25 -11.05 -6.32
C GLN A 60 -11.03 -11.52 -5.53
N PHE A 61 -10.99 -12.82 -5.24
CA PHE A 61 -9.84 -13.45 -4.59
C PHE A 61 -8.88 -14.03 -5.62
N PHE A 62 -7.60 -13.78 -5.43
CA PHE A 62 -6.52 -14.32 -6.26
C PHE A 62 -5.51 -15.04 -5.39
N HIS A 63 -5.22 -16.28 -5.75
CA HIS A 63 -4.24 -17.11 -5.04
C HIS A 63 -2.86 -16.91 -5.66
N ILE A 64 -1.86 -16.73 -4.80
CA ILE A 64 -0.44 -16.78 -5.19
C ILE A 64 0.22 -17.96 -4.48
N ASP A 65 0.81 -18.85 -5.27
CA ASP A 65 1.60 -19.98 -4.81
C ASP A 65 2.74 -20.28 -5.80
N PRO A 66 4.02 -20.28 -5.36
CA PRO A 66 4.47 -19.87 -4.04
C PRO A 66 4.37 -18.36 -3.84
N TRP A 67 4.09 -17.94 -2.59
CA TRP A 67 4.28 -16.54 -2.17
C TRP A 67 5.77 -16.27 -1.98
N ILE A 68 6.40 -15.61 -2.94
CA ILE A 68 7.87 -15.49 -2.95
C ILE A 68 8.41 -14.23 -2.27
N SER A 69 7.68 -13.12 -2.28
CA SER A 69 8.22 -11.83 -1.82
C SER A 69 7.17 -10.74 -1.65
N PHE A 70 7.61 -9.50 -1.40
CA PHE A 70 6.76 -8.33 -1.27
C PHE A 70 6.18 -7.83 -2.61
N THR A 71 6.97 -7.74 -3.69
CA THR A 71 6.50 -7.01 -4.89
C THR A 71 5.61 -7.88 -5.78
N GLN A 72 5.77 -9.21 -5.77
CA GLN A 72 4.94 -10.15 -6.55
C GLN A 72 3.43 -9.94 -6.35
N PRO A 73 2.86 -9.98 -5.12
CA PRO A 73 1.43 -9.76 -4.91
C PRO A 73 0.99 -8.34 -5.31
N LEU A 74 1.83 -7.32 -5.09
CA LEU A 74 1.50 -5.95 -5.45
C LEU A 74 1.45 -5.75 -6.96
N ASN A 75 2.40 -6.32 -7.71
CA ASN A 75 2.41 -6.22 -9.17
C ASN A 75 1.25 -6.99 -9.79
N MET A 76 0.84 -8.13 -9.21
CA MET A 76 -0.37 -8.81 -9.66
C MET A 76 -1.62 -7.92 -9.47
N LEU A 77 -1.74 -7.20 -8.35
CA LEU A 77 -2.82 -6.23 -8.13
C LEU A 77 -2.80 -5.10 -9.16
N VAL A 78 -1.60 -4.58 -9.50
CA VAL A 78 -1.43 -3.55 -10.53
C VAL A 78 -1.89 -4.05 -11.90
N GLU A 79 -1.37 -5.19 -12.34
CA GLU A 79 -1.73 -5.82 -13.62
C GLU A 79 -3.24 -6.13 -13.69
N LYS A 80 -3.81 -6.62 -12.58
CA LYS A 80 -5.24 -6.90 -12.53
C LYS A 80 -6.07 -5.63 -12.64
N ALA A 81 -5.71 -4.56 -11.92
CA ALA A 81 -6.40 -3.28 -12.01
C ALA A 81 -6.33 -2.69 -13.43
N LEU A 82 -5.17 -2.76 -14.08
CA LEU A 82 -4.99 -2.37 -15.50
C LEU A 82 -5.88 -3.20 -16.43
N SER A 83 -5.94 -4.52 -16.25
CA SER A 83 -6.77 -5.41 -17.07
C SER A 83 -8.27 -5.11 -16.99
N LEU A 84 -8.71 -4.50 -15.89
CA LEU A 84 -10.09 -4.08 -15.68
C LEU A 84 -10.36 -2.65 -16.19
N GLY A 85 -9.35 -1.96 -16.74
CA GLY A 85 -9.48 -0.58 -17.21
C GLY A 85 -9.64 0.43 -16.07
N ALA A 86 -9.13 0.13 -14.88
CA ALA A 86 -9.11 1.09 -13.79
C ALA A 86 -8.23 2.30 -14.14
N LYS A 87 -8.56 3.47 -13.61
CA LYS A 87 -7.68 4.66 -13.64
C LYS A 87 -6.90 4.82 -12.34
N GLU A 88 -7.44 4.25 -11.27
CA GLU A 88 -6.96 4.40 -9.91
C GLU A 88 -7.01 3.06 -9.19
N LEU A 89 -6.05 2.88 -8.28
CA LEU A 89 -5.98 1.73 -7.40
C LEU A 89 -5.72 2.22 -5.97
N LEU A 90 -6.64 1.95 -5.06
CA LEU A 90 -6.44 2.17 -3.64
C LEU A 90 -5.85 0.89 -3.02
N PHE A 91 -4.60 0.96 -2.58
CA PHE A 91 -4.08 -0.05 -1.66
C PHE A 91 -4.56 0.28 -0.25
N GLN A 92 -5.13 -0.72 0.43
CA GLN A 92 -5.61 -0.58 1.80
C GLN A 92 -5.32 -1.84 2.61
N SER A 93 -4.72 -1.66 3.78
CA SER A 93 -4.53 -2.75 4.75
C SER A 93 -5.86 -3.14 5.39
N ILE A 94 -6.00 -4.43 5.71
CA ILE A 94 -7.12 -4.95 6.50
C ILE A 94 -7.20 -4.32 7.92
N GLU A 95 -6.10 -3.74 8.38
CA GLU A 95 -6.02 -3.03 9.67
C GLU A 95 -6.57 -1.59 9.61
N VAL A 96 -6.96 -1.10 8.43
CA VAL A 96 -7.42 0.30 8.25
C VAL A 96 -8.91 0.36 7.97
N GLU A 97 -9.59 1.15 8.80
CA GLU A 97 -10.96 1.61 8.60
C GLU A 97 -10.97 3.11 8.29
N ILE A 98 -11.85 3.49 7.37
CA ILE A 98 -11.93 4.84 6.79
C ILE A 98 -13.32 5.07 6.20
N SER A 99 -13.82 6.31 6.27
CA SER A 99 -15.10 6.71 5.66
C SER A 99 -15.01 6.94 4.15
N LEU A 100 -16.17 6.93 3.47
CA LEU A 100 -16.26 7.32 2.06
C LEU A 100 -15.76 8.76 1.85
N ASP A 101 -16.11 9.70 2.73
CA ASP A 101 -15.72 11.11 2.63
C ASP A 101 -14.19 11.29 2.58
N ASP A 102 -13.44 10.53 3.38
CA ASP A 102 -11.98 10.56 3.36
C ASP A 102 -11.38 9.85 2.13
N ILE A 103 -12.07 8.84 1.57
CA ILE A 103 -11.70 8.26 0.27
C ILE A 103 -11.87 9.28 -0.85
N GLU A 104 -12.99 10.02 -0.85
CA GLU A 104 -13.24 11.10 -1.81
C GLU A 104 -12.23 12.24 -1.63
N LYS A 105 -11.81 12.51 -0.38
CA LYS A 105 -10.72 13.44 -0.09
C LYS A 105 -9.41 12.97 -0.72
N LEU A 106 -9.00 11.70 -0.56
CA LEU A 106 -7.83 11.14 -1.23
C LEU A 106 -7.91 11.30 -2.75
N GLU A 107 -9.06 10.97 -3.34
CA GLU A 107 -9.32 11.08 -4.78
C GLU A 107 -9.21 12.53 -5.28
N SER A 108 -9.79 13.48 -4.54
CA SER A 108 -9.72 14.91 -4.89
C SER A 108 -8.29 15.45 -4.96
N HIS A 109 -7.36 14.84 -4.21
CA HIS A 109 -5.95 15.18 -4.25
C HIS A 109 -5.18 14.45 -5.37
N LEU A 110 -5.72 13.41 -6.00
CA LEU A 110 -5.07 12.65 -7.07
C LEU A 110 -5.32 13.30 -8.44
N THR A 111 -4.62 14.40 -8.73
CA THR A 111 -4.75 15.08 -10.03
C THR A 111 -4.12 14.24 -11.15
N HIS A 112 -4.91 13.54 -11.96
CA HIS A 112 -4.42 12.58 -12.96
C HIS A 112 -3.28 13.07 -13.87
N CYS A 113 -3.26 14.35 -14.26
CA CYS A 113 -2.22 14.87 -15.14
C CYS A 113 -0.83 14.89 -14.48
N ASN A 114 -0.75 15.07 -13.15
CA ASN A 114 0.52 15.32 -12.47
C ASN A 114 0.76 14.51 -11.18
N SER A 115 -0.22 13.78 -10.68
CA SER A 115 -0.12 12.96 -9.47
C SER A 115 0.12 11.50 -9.83
N LEU A 116 1.11 10.90 -9.17
CA LEU A 116 1.36 9.47 -9.15
C LEU A 116 0.60 8.80 -8.01
N VAL A 117 0.67 9.38 -6.81
CA VAL A 117 0.11 8.75 -5.60
C VAL A 117 -0.29 9.80 -4.56
N VAL A 118 -1.37 9.51 -3.85
CA VAL A 118 -1.79 10.22 -2.63
C VAL A 118 -1.94 9.20 -1.51
N GLY A 119 -1.20 9.38 -0.42
CA GLY A 119 -1.31 8.55 0.77
C GLY A 119 -1.89 9.30 1.96
N ALA A 120 -2.41 8.55 2.91
CA ALA A 120 -2.82 9.08 4.19
C ALA A 120 -1.67 9.12 5.20
N LYS A 121 -1.63 10.16 6.03
CA LYS A 121 -0.93 10.13 7.32
C LYS A 121 -1.65 9.11 8.21
N LEU A 122 -0.95 8.06 8.63
CA LEU A 122 -1.57 6.95 9.37
C LEU A 122 -1.43 7.09 10.89
N ASN A 123 -0.49 7.90 11.34
CA ASN A 123 -0.27 8.23 12.73
C ASN A 123 0.49 9.57 12.81
N GLU A 124 0.62 10.08 14.03
CA GLU A 124 1.29 11.37 14.31
C GLU A 124 2.77 11.40 13.90
N GLU A 125 3.43 10.24 13.84
CA GLU A 125 4.83 10.13 13.44
C GLU A 125 5.00 10.15 11.90
N HIS A 126 3.96 9.81 11.14
CA HIS A 126 4.00 9.74 9.68
C HIS A 126 4.12 11.14 9.06
N GLY A 127 5.31 11.48 8.56
CA GLY A 127 5.64 12.83 8.08
C GLY A 127 5.73 13.88 9.19
N LYS A 128 6.00 13.47 10.44
CA LYS A 128 6.03 14.37 11.60
C LYS A 128 6.99 15.54 11.42
N ASN A 129 6.55 16.74 11.82
CA ASN A 129 7.30 17.99 11.74
C ASN A 129 7.78 18.36 10.31
N LYS A 130 7.21 17.74 9.26
CA LYS A 130 7.48 18.07 7.87
C LYS A 130 6.27 18.76 7.26
N LYS A 131 6.51 19.78 6.43
CA LYS A 131 5.50 20.48 5.64
C LYS A 131 6.07 20.82 4.28
N GLY A 132 5.21 20.84 3.26
CA GLY A 132 5.62 21.16 1.90
C GLY A 132 6.40 20.03 1.24
N ILE A 133 7.36 20.38 0.41
CA ILE A 133 8.11 19.41 -0.41
C ILE A 133 9.30 18.88 0.41
N VAL A 134 9.31 17.58 0.68
CA VAL A 134 10.41 16.90 1.40
C VAL A 134 10.88 15.66 0.65
N PRO A 135 12.13 15.19 0.87
CA PRO A 135 12.59 13.92 0.31
C PRO A 135 11.74 12.73 0.77
N LEU A 136 11.64 11.72 -0.10
CA LEU A 136 11.05 10.43 0.24
C LEU A 136 12.00 9.61 1.11
N ASP A 137 11.48 9.07 2.19
CA ASP A 137 12.14 8.09 3.05
C ASP A 137 11.10 7.14 3.64
N GLY A 138 11.51 6.29 4.60
CA GLY A 138 10.60 5.37 5.27
C GLY A 138 9.43 6.03 6.00
N TRP A 139 9.54 7.31 6.38
CA TRP A 139 8.61 8.09 7.20
C TRP A 139 7.82 9.16 6.44
N THR A 140 8.22 9.53 5.23
CA THR A 140 7.51 10.55 4.44
C THR A 140 6.75 9.96 3.25
N VAL A 141 7.08 8.72 2.86
CA VAL A 141 6.47 8.06 1.72
C VAL A 141 5.01 7.66 1.96
N PRO A 142 4.11 7.90 0.99
CA PRO A 142 2.77 7.31 0.99
C PRO A 142 2.83 5.78 1.12
N TRP A 143 2.55 5.23 2.30
CA TRP A 143 2.52 3.78 2.50
C TRP A 143 1.30 3.14 1.84
N ASN A 144 1.50 1.99 1.18
CA ASN A 144 0.41 1.17 0.62
C ASN A 144 -0.56 0.62 1.69
N THR A 145 -0.30 0.85 2.98
CA THR A 145 -1.29 0.63 4.05
C THR A 145 -2.56 1.44 3.80
N LEU A 146 -2.46 2.66 3.24
CA LEU A 146 -3.58 3.41 2.67
C LEU A 146 -3.05 4.46 1.68
N ALA A 147 -3.01 4.10 0.40
CA ALA A 147 -2.56 4.99 -0.66
C ALA A 147 -3.30 4.74 -1.98
N MET A 148 -3.73 5.83 -2.60
CA MET A 148 -4.40 5.85 -3.90
C MET A 148 -3.40 6.18 -4.99
N TRP A 149 -3.28 5.29 -5.97
CA TRP A 149 -2.33 5.40 -7.06
C TRP A 149 -3.03 5.68 -8.39
N ASN A 150 -2.42 6.50 -9.22
CA ASN A 150 -2.73 6.57 -10.63
C ASN A 150 -2.15 5.33 -11.32
N ILE A 151 -3.02 4.43 -11.78
CA ILE A 151 -2.60 3.10 -12.20
C ILE A 151 -1.89 3.11 -13.56
N GLU A 152 -2.26 4.02 -14.47
CA GLU A 152 -1.57 4.19 -15.76
C GLU A 152 -0.12 4.61 -15.56
N LYS A 153 0.14 5.43 -14.54
CA LYS A 153 1.49 5.89 -14.18
C LYS A 153 2.28 4.82 -13.43
N LEU A 154 1.67 4.17 -12.44
CA LEU A 154 2.31 3.06 -11.70
C LEU A 154 2.63 1.88 -12.64
N GLY A 155 1.72 1.56 -13.57
CA GLY A 155 1.84 0.49 -14.55
C GLY A 155 3.00 0.64 -15.54
N LEU A 156 3.65 1.80 -15.63
CA LEU A 156 4.85 1.97 -16.46
C LEU A 156 6.00 1.07 -16.02
N ILE A 157 6.10 0.81 -14.71
CA ILE A 157 7.20 0.00 -14.12
C ILE A 157 6.74 -0.98 -13.04
N GLY A 158 5.52 -0.85 -12.53
CA GLY A 158 5.06 -1.55 -11.33
C GLY A 158 5.91 -1.23 -10.09
N PHE A 159 5.80 -2.04 -9.05
CA PHE A 159 6.73 -2.04 -7.93
C PHE A 159 8.01 -2.79 -8.29
N LEU A 160 9.15 -2.14 -8.08
CA LEU A 160 10.45 -2.62 -8.52
C LEU A 160 10.91 -3.87 -7.76
N SER A 161 11.38 -4.90 -8.48
CA SER A 161 11.88 -6.15 -7.88
C SER A 161 13.02 -5.97 -6.88
N ILE A 162 13.75 -4.84 -6.90
CA ILE A 162 14.74 -4.54 -5.88
C ILE A 162 14.15 -4.51 -4.46
N SER A 163 12.87 -4.16 -4.33
CA SER A 163 12.16 -4.11 -3.06
C SER A 163 11.56 -5.46 -2.65
N SER A 164 11.77 -6.53 -3.43
CA SER A 164 11.32 -7.88 -3.07
C SER A 164 12.10 -8.48 -1.90
N GLY A 165 13.36 -8.08 -1.67
CA GLY A 165 14.24 -8.75 -0.70
C GLY A 165 14.89 -10.05 -1.21
N ASN A 166 14.82 -10.29 -2.52
CA ASN A 166 15.38 -11.49 -3.16
C ASN A 166 16.81 -11.30 -3.67
N LEU A 167 17.31 -10.06 -3.69
CA LEU A 167 18.68 -9.76 -4.10
C LEU A 167 19.60 -9.77 -2.89
N GLU A 168 20.80 -10.32 -3.07
CA GLU A 168 21.79 -10.43 -2.00
C GLU A 168 22.11 -9.07 -1.38
N ASN A 169 22.08 -9.00 -0.04
CA ASN A 169 22.32 -7.79 0.74
C ASN A 169 21.39 -6.60 0.46
N ILE A 170 20.25 -6.84 -0.21
CA ILE A 170 19.25 -5.81 -0.50
C ILE A 170 17.93 -6.21 0.15
N PRO A 171 17.60 -5.61 1.30
CA PRO A 171 16.39 -5.96 2.04
C PRO A 171 15.11 -5.44 1.36
N GLY A 172 14.01 -6.20 1.43
CA GLY A 172 12.70 -5.82 0.88
C GLY A 172 11.76 -5.16 1.89
N GLY A 173 10.54 -4.79 1.48
CA GLY A 173 9.48 -4.31 2.40
C GLY A 173 9.38 -2.78 2.54
N ILE A 174 9.76 -2.04 1.50
CA ILE A 174 9.53 -0.59 1.32
C ILE A 174 9.47 -0.25 -0.18
N GLU A 175 8.50 -0.87 -0.85
CA GLU A 175 8.36 -0.83 -2.31
C GLU A 175 8.11 0.58 -2.86
N GLU A 176 7.48 1.45 -2.07
CA GLU A 176 6.95 2.74 -2.51
C GLU A 176 8.08 3.75 -2.78
N VAL A 177 9.11 3.80 -1.93
CA VAL A 177 10.16 4.83 -2.00
C VAL A 177 10.89 4.78 -3.33
N VAL A 178 11.44 3.62 -3.70
CA VAL A 178 12.21 3.48 -4.95
C VAL A 178 11.34 3.59 -6.18
N THR A 179 10.10 3.11 -6.12
CA THR A 179 9.15 3.15 -7.23
C THR A 179 8.77 4.60 -7.55
N ILE A 180 8.39 5.38 -6.54
CA ILE A 180 8.06 6.80 -6.72
C ILE A 180 9.31 7.58 -7.15
N SER A 181 10.46 7.32 -6.53
CA SER A 181 11.71 8.02 -6.84
C SER A 181 12.12 7.83 -8.30
N LEU A 182 12.06 6.59 -8.81
CA LEU A 182 12.39 6.29 -10.20
C LEU A 182 11.39 6.95 -11.16
N LEU A 183 10.09 6.81 -10.90
CA LEU A 183 9.07 7.43 -11.76
C LEU A 183 9.22 8.95 -11.82
N GLN A 184 9.52 9.60 -10.70
CA GLN A 184 9.80 11.04 -10.67
C GLN A 184 11.05 11.42 -11.46
N GLN A 185 12.07 10.57 -11.55
CA GLN A 185 13.21 10.86 -12.42
C GLN A 185 12.89 10.65 -13.89
N LEU A 186 12.11 9.60 -14.22
CA LEU A 186 11.68 9.33 -15.58
C LEU A 186 10.70 10.38 -16.11
N LYS A 187 9.81 10.91 -15.26
CA LYS A 187 8.81 11.93 -15.63
C LYS A 187 8.63 12.99 -14.52
N PRO A 188 9.58 13.95 -14.37
CA PRO A 188 9.65 14.89 -13.23
C PRO A 188 8.43 15.76 -12.98
N ASN A 189 7.68 16.10 -14.02
CA ASN A 189 6.53 17.00 -13.92
C ASN A 189 5.19 16.27 -13.81
N GLU A 190 5.20 14.93 -13.85
CA GLU A 190 3.99 14.12 -14.00
C GLU A 190 3.77 13.11 -12.85
N MET A 191 4.70 13.04 -11.89
CA MET A 191 4.78 11.93 -10.92
C MET A 191 4.76 12.39 -9.45
N ARG A 192 3.94 13.40 -9.13
CA ARG A 192 3.88 13.95 -7.77
C ARG A 192 3.33 12.92 -6.78
N ALA A 193 4.04 12.76 -5.66
CA ALA A 193 3.53 12.07 -4.49
C ALA A 193 2.99 13.09 -3.49
N LYS A 194 1.86 12.79 -2.86
CA LYS A 194 1.25 13.62 -1.80
C LYS A 194 0.98 12.77 -0.56
N LEU A 195 1.13 13.39 0.61
CA LEU A 195 0.77 12.79 1.89
C LEU A 195 -0.18 13.76 2.59
N ILE A 196 -1.40 13.31 2.93
CA ILE A 196 -2.48 14.15 3.44
C ILE A 196 -3.03 13.63 4.78
N GLU A 197 -3.65 14.52 5.54
CA GLU A 197 -4.33 14.19 6.79
C GLU A 197 -5.83 13.93 6.55
N LEU A 198 -6.34 12.87 7.17
CA LEU A 198 -7.71 12.37 7.04
C LEU A 198 -8.37 12.37 8.42
N GLU A 199 -9.69 12.51 8.46
CA GLU A 199 -10.42 12.81 9.71
C GLU A 199 -10.95 11.55 10.42
N SER A 200 -11.42 10.58 9.65
CA SER A 200 -12.05 9.33 10.12
C SER A 200 -11.10 8.13 10.14
N LEU A 201 -9.82 8.35 9.80
CA LEU A 201 -8.86 7.26 9.68
C LEU A 201 -8.63 6.56 11.03
N THR A 202 -8.98 5.29 11.08
CA THR A 202 -8.67 4.41 12.20
C THR A 202 -7.71 3.32 11.75
N TRP A 203 -6.50 3.32 12.31
CA TRP A 203 -5.53 2.25 12.11
C TRP A 203 -5.57 1.30 13.32
N ASN A 204 -6.36 0.23 13.16
CA ASN A 204 -6.62 -0.80 14.16
C ASN A 204 -5.40 -1.70 14.37
N THR A 205 -4.37 -1.16 15.01
CA THR A 205 -3.32 -1.97 15.62
C THR A 205 -3.48 -1.87 17.13
N ASN A 206 -3.42 -2.99 17.85
CA ASN A 206 -3.47 -2.96 19.31
C ASN A 206 -2.20 -2.27 19.83
N TRP A 207 -2.30 -0.96 20.12
CA TRP A 207 -1.18 -0.09 20.55
C TRP A 207 -0.85 -0.20 22.06
N ASN A 208 -1.52 -1.09 22.79
CA ASN A 208 -1.52 -1.12 24.26
C ASN A 208 -0.34 -1.88 24.90
N SER A 209 0.76 -2.16 24.18
CA SER A 209 1.99 -2.67 24.80
C SER A 209 3.22 -1.86 24.37
N GLU A 210 4.08 -1.54 25.34
CA GLU A 210 5.37 -0.88 25.12
C GLU A 210 6.25 -1.67 24.13
N GLU A 211 6.14 -3.00 24.15
CA GLU A 211 6.79 -3.91 23.21
C GLU A 211 6.37 -3.66 21.75
N ARG A 212 5.08 -3.38 21.50
CA ARG A 212 4.60 -3.13 20.13
C ARG A 212 4.97 -1.73 19.63
N LYS A 213 5.05 -0.73 20.52
CA LYS A 213 5.60 0.60 20.18
C LYS A 213 7.08 0.50 19.79
N ALA A 214 7.88 -0.23 20.58
CA ALA A 214 9.28 -0.50 20.26
C ALA A 214 9.43 -1.30 18.96
N TYR A 215 8.56 -2.28 18.71
CA TYR A 215 8.53 -3.03 17.45
C TYR A 215 8.18 -2.14 16.25
N HIS A 216 7.19 -1.25 16.38
CA HIS A 216 6.84 -0.29 15.34
C HIS A 216 8.01 0.64 15.05
N GLN A 217 8.65 1.20 16.08
CA GLN A 217 9.81 2.07 15.91
C GLN A 217 10.96 1.33 15.18
N LYS A 218 11.33 0.12 15.63
CA LYS A 218 12.34 -0.71 14.94
C LYS A 218 11.94 -1.04 13.50
N LYS A 219 10.66 -1.33 13.25
CA LYS A 219 10.13 -1.59 11.90
C LYS A 219 10.30 -0.36 11.02
N MET A 220 10.09 0.84 11.56
CA MET A 220 10.24 2.09 10.83
C MET A 220 11.69 2.48 10.60
N GLU A 221 12.55 2.37 11.62
CA GLU A 221 14.01 2.53 11.49
C GLU A 221 14.56 1.60 10.41
N SER A 222 14.09 0.35 10.37
CA SER A 222 14.45 -0.57 9.29
C SER A 222 13.94 -0.10 7.93
N LYS A 223 12.77 0.54 7.80
CA LYS A 223 12.28 1.03 6.50
C LYS A 223 13.18 2.12 5.93
N GLU A 224 13.64 3.03 6.79
CA GLU A 224 14.54 4.10 6.37
C GLU A 224 15.84 3.52 5.82
N GLU A 225 16.48 2.62 6.56
CA GLU A 225 17.72 1.98 6.14
C GLU A 225 17.53 1.16 4.86
N ARG A 226 16.47 0.35 4.79
CA ARG A 226 16.12 -0.44 3.60
C ARG A 226 15.97 0.44 2.37
N SER A 227 15.30 1.58 2.50
CA SER A 227 15.08 2.50 1.38
C SER A 227 16.39 3.12 0.87
N LYS A 228 17.32 3.47 1.77
CA LYS A 228 18.64 4.00 1.41
C LYS A 228 19.45 2.98 0.62
N ILE A 229 19.52 1.74 1.10
CA ILE A 229 20.24 0.64 0.42
C ILE A 229 19.67 0.40 -0.99
N GLN A 230 18.33 0.35 -1.13
CA GLN A 230 17.70 0.13 -2.43
C GLN A 230 17.96 1.30 -3.41
N LEU A 231 17.86 2.56 -2.94
CA LEU A 231 18.14 3.74 -3.76
C LEU A 231 19.61 3.80 -4.21
N GLU A 232 20.55 3.54 -3.29
CA GLU A 232 21.98 3.50 -3.58
C GLU A 232 22.30 2.45 -4.64
N LYS A 233 21.74 1.25 -4.51
CA LYS A 233 21.97 0.18 -5.48
C LYS A 233 21.41 0.48 -6.87
N LEU A 234 20.27 1.18 -6.94
CA LEU A 234 19.73 1.67 -8.21
C LEU A 234 20.52 2.86 -8.79
N GLY A 235 21.38 3.51 -7.98
CA GLY A 235 22.10 4.71 -8.38
C GLY A 235 21.20 5.92 -8.56
N ILE A 236 20.08 5.98 -7.84
CA ILE A 236 19.09 7.07 -7.97
C ILE A 236 18.93 7.84 -6.65
N SER A 237 18.72 9.15 -6.75
CA SER A 237 18.40 9.97 -5.57
C SER A 237 16.96 9.74 -5.08
N PRO A 238 16.67 9.96 -3.78
CA PRO A 238 15.30 9.95 -3.29
C PRO A 238 14.44 10.97 -4.05
N GLY A 239 13.23 10.56 -4.39
CA GLY A 239 12.20 11.44 -4.91
C GLY A 239 11.68 12.40 -3.82
N LYS A 240 10.58 13.06 -4.12
CA LYS A 240 9.96 14.08 -3.27
C LYS A 240 8.48 13.77 -3.04
N VAL A 241 8.00 14.13 -1.86
CA VAL A 241 6.60 14.08 -1.48
C VAL A 241 6.15 15.46 -1.01
N TYR A 242 4.95 15.84 -1.39
CA TYR A 242 4.29 17.04 -0.89
C TYR A 242 3.40 16.69 0.29
N ILE A 243 3.78 17.17 1.48
CA ILE A 243 3.01 16.98 2.70
C ILE A 243 2.05 18.17 2.83
N VAL A 244 0.76 17.85 2.76
CA VAL A 244 -0.37 18.77 2.94
C VAL A 244 -0.73 18.84 4.42
#